data_AF-A0A3P6C8G9-F1
#
_entry.id   AF-A0A3P6C8G9-F1
#
_cell.length_a   1.000
_cell.length_b   1.000
_cell.length_c   1.000
_cell.angle_alpha   90.00
_cell.angle_beta   90.00
_cell.angle_gamma   90.00
#
_symmetry.space_group_name_H-M   'P 1'
#
loop_
_entity.id
_entity.type
_entity.pdbx_description
1 polymer ?
#
loop_
_entity_poly.entity_id
_entity_poly.type
_entity_poly.pdbx_seq_one_letter_code
_entity_poly.pdbx_strand_id
1 'polypeptide(L)'
;MHGRFNLQEEWQKAVVFKQLGNLWRAGKSRLVSQVRAAKTAAERIDLKPSNIPSIQVWNSWVKSKTTKTFTEVSNKYREMRRNQIPHTTSRKGMLRLAEDMVKEYKDPSKVSRSKVWIAGHTHADGRLVKPQFAETI
;
A
#
# COMPACT_ATOMS: atom_id res chain seq x y z
N MET A 1 -24.56 9.32 12.58
CA MET A 1 -24.90 9.92 11.28
C MET A 1 -24.59 8.92 10.18
N HIS A 2 -25.59 8.37 9.49
CA HIS A 2 -25.36 7.61 8.25
C HIS A 2 -25.26 8.62 7.11
N GLY A 3 -24.04 8.94 6.68
CA GLY A 3 -23.82 9.81 5.53
C GLY A 3 -24.39 9.15 4.28
N ARG A 4 -25.52 9.67 3.78
CA ARG A 4 -26.05 9.24 2.48
C ARG A 4 -25.20 9.89 1.40
N PHE A 5 -24.40 9.08 0.70
CA PHE A 5 -23.64 9.57 -0.44
C PHE A 5 -24.61 9.88 -1.58
N ASN A 6 -24.66 11.14 -2.04
CA ASN A 6 -25.40 11.51 -3.25
C ASN A 6 -24.51 11.22 -4.47
N LEU A 7 -24.56 9.98 -4.99
CA LEU A 7 -23.74 9.52 -6.11
C LEU A 7 -24.62 9.35 -7.35
N GLN A 8 -24.54 10.31 -8.26
CA GLN A 8 -25.37 10.35 -9.47
C GLN A 8 -24.68 9.65 -10.64
N GLU A 9 -23.37 9.84 -10.78
CA GLU A 9 -22.59 9.34 -11.91
C GLU A 9 -21.83 8.06 -11.57
N GLU A 10 -21.64 7.18 -12.56
CA GLU A 10 -20.98 5.88 -12.36
C GLU A 10 -19.53 6.01 -11.89
N TRP A 11 -18.78 7.01 -12.38
CA TRP A 11 -17.41 7.22 -11.92
C TRP A 11 -17.35 7.62 -10.43
N GLN A 12 -18.36 8.32 -9.91
CA GLN A 12 -18.44 8.68 -8.49
C GLN A 12 -18.60 7.43 -7.63
N LYS A 13 -19.51 6.53 -8.05
CA LYS A 13 -19.69 5.22 -7.41
C LYS A 13 -18.40 4.41 -7.45
N ALA A 14 -17.74 4.34 -8.60
CA ALA A 14 -16.49 3.61 -8.76
C ALA A 14 -15.38 4.12 -7.83
N VAL A 15 -15.23 5.44 -7.71
CA VAL A 15 -14.26 6.07 -6.81
C VAL A 15 -14.58 5.75 -5.35
N VAL A 16 -15.84 5.88 -4.93
CA VAL A 16 -16.26 5.60 -3.55
C VAL A 16 -16.06 4.13 -3.20
N PHE A 17 -16.48 3.19 -4.06
CA PHE A 17 -16.25 1.76 -3.82
C PHE A 17 -14.76 1.41 -3.72
N LYS A 18 -13.91 2.04 -4.54
CA LYS A 18 -12.47 1.88 -4.43
C LYS A 18 -11.93 2.37 -3.08
N GLN A 19 -12.41 3.51 -2.60
CA GLN A 19 -12.04 4.05 -1.29
C GLN A 19 -12.52 3.14 -0.15
N LEU A 20 -13.77 2.70 -0.17
CA LEU A 20 -14.31 1.74 0.81
C LEU A 20 -13.52 0.43 0.82
N GLY A 21 -13.16 -0.09 -0.36
CA GLY A 21 -12.31 -1.26 -0.49
C GLY A 21 -10.92 -1.07 0.12
N ASN A 22 -10.32 0.11 -0.03
CA ASN A 22 -9.05 0.46 0.63
C ASN A 22 -9.19 0.49 2.15
N LEU A 23 -10.25 1.13 2.67
CA LEU A 23 -10.52 1.20 4.11
C LEU A 23 -10.76 -0.19 4.71
N TRP A 24 -11.52 -1.03 4.03
CA TRP A 24 -11.75 -2.42 4.41
C TRP A 24 -10.45 -3.23 4.47
N ARG A 25 -9.60 -3.13 3.43
CA ARG A 25 -8.29 -3.79 3.42
C ARG A 25 -7.40 -3.31 4.56
N ALA A 26 -7.35 -2.00 4.81
CA ALA A 26 -6.58 -1.42 5.90
C ALA A 26 -7.09 -1.89 7.28
N GLY A 27 -8.41 -1.88 7.48
CA GLY A 27 -9.05 -2.36 8.71
C GLY A 27 -8.72 -3.83 9.00
N LYS A 28 -8.87 -4.70 7.99
CA LYS A 28 -8.47 -6.11 8.11
C LYS A 28 -6.99 -6.28 8.47
N SER A 29 -6.10 -5.52 7.84
CA SER A 29 -4.66 -5.59 8.14
C SER A 29 -4.34 -5.16 9.58
N ARG A 30 -5.03 -4.13 10.10
CA ARG A 30 -4.88 -3.70 11.50
C ARG A 30 -5.35 -4.78 12.46
N LEU A 31 -6.54 -5.35 12.22
CA LEU A 31 -7.08 -6.42 13.04
C LEU A 31 -6.17 -7.65 13.08
N VAL A 32 -5.65 -8.08 11.92
CA VAL A 32 -4.67 -9.19 11.85
C VAL A 32 -3.42 -8.87 12.68
N SER A 33 -2.95 -7.62 12.66
CA SER A 33 -1.77 -7.22 13.44
C SER A 33 -2.05 -7.25 14.95
N GLN A 34 -3.20 -6.76 15.39
CA GLN A 34 -3.64 -6.81 16.80
C GLN A 34 -3.78 -8.26 17.30
N VAL A 35 -4.44 -9.12 16.52
CA VAL A 35 -4.65 -10.54 16.86
C VAL A 35 -3.33 -11.30 16.99
N ARG A 36 -2.34 -10.98 16.14
CA ARG A 36 -1.01 -11.58 16.22
C ARG A 36 -0.17 -11.03 17.38
N ALA A 37 -0.42 -9.79 17.80
CA ALA A 37 0.24 -9.18 18.95
C ALA A 37 -0.35 -9.66 20.29
N ALA A 38 -1.63 -10.04 20.30
CA ALA A 38 -2.31 -10.59 21.47
C ALA A 38 -1.65 -11.90 21.94
N LYS A 39 -1.27 -11.91 23.21
CA LYS A 39 -0.56 -13.00 23.89
C LYS A 39 -1.53 -14.02 24.47
N THR A 40 -2.71 -13.57 24.91
CA THR A 40 -3.69 -14.44 25.57
C THR A 40 -4.88 -14.75 24.67
N ALA A 41 -5.61 -15.83 25.00
CA ALA A 41 -6.86 -16.16 24.32
C ALA A 41 -7.95 -15.11 24.60
N ALA A 42 -8.02 -14.58 25.82
CA ALA A 42 -8.98 -13.55 26.22
C ALA A 42 -8.81 -12.27 25.37
N GLU A 43 -7.58 -11.76 25.25
CA GLU A 43 -7.27 -10.60 24.39
C GLU A 43 -7.72 -10.82 22.93
N ARG A 44 -7.61 -12.05 22.41
CA ARG A 44 -8.07 -12.37 21.06
C ARG A 44 -9.58 -12.43 20.94
N ILE A 45 -10.28 -12.82 22.00
CA ILE A 45 -11.76 -12.83 22.04
C ILE A 45 -12.29 -11.39 22.06
N ASP A 46 -11.66 -10.51 22.83
CA ASP A 46 -12.05 -9.09 22.91
C ASP A 46 -11.90 -8.34 21.58
N LEU A 47 -10.98 -8.81 20.71
CA LEU A 47 -10.80 -8.28 19.36
C LEU A 47 -11.87 -8.76 18.36
N LYS A 48 -12.79 -9.65 18.74
CA LYS A 48 -13.82 -10.19 17.83
C LYS A 48 -14.82 -9.08 17.44
N PRO A 49 -14.99 -8.79 16.14
CA PRO A 49 -16.04 -7.89 15.70
C PRO A 49 -17.43 -8.41 16.07
N SER A 50 -18.35 -7.52 16.44
CA SER A 50 -19.71 -7.85 16.87
C SER A 50 -20.53 -8.55 15.78
N ASN A 51 -20.26 -8.25 14.51
CA ASN A 51 -20.93 -8.83 13.35
C ASN A 51 -20.45 -10.24 12.98
N ILE A 52 -19.46 -10.81 13.68
CA ILE A 52 -19.04 -12.21 13.46
C ILE A 52 -20.01 -13.14 14.22
N PRO A 53 -20.66 -14.08 13.52
CA PRO A 53 -21.84 -14.80 14.01
C PRO A 53 -21.54 -15.76 15.17
N SER A 54 -20.33 -16.30 15.28
CA SER A 54 -19.98 -17.20 16.37
C SER A 54 -18.49 -17.12 16.74
N ILE A 55 -18.19 -17.59 17.95
CA ILE A 55 -16.81 -17.68 18.42
C ILE A 55 -16.03 -18.78 17.68
N GLN A 56 -16.69 -19.84 17.18
CA GLN A 56 -16.01 -20.87 16.40
C GLN A 56 -15.50 -20.33 15.05
N VAL A 57 -16.30 -19.50 14.38
CA VAL A 57 -15.90 -18.84 13.12
C VAL A 57 -14.71 -17.91 13.38
N TRP A 58 -14.78 -17.13 14.47
CA TRP A 58 -13.68 -16.26 14.89
C TRP A 58 -12.40 -17.05 15.18
N ASN A 59 -12.46 -18.10 15.99
CA ASN A 59 -11.30 -18.90 16.37
C ASN A 59 -10.66 -19.61 15.17
N SER A 60 -11.48 -20.11 14.24
CA SER A 60 -11.00 -20.68 12.97
C SER A 60 -10.23 -19.65 12.15
N TRP A 61 -10.76 -18.42 12.06
CA TRP A 61 -10.08 -17.33 11.39
C TRP A 61 -8.78 -16.93 12.09
N VAL A 62 -8.80 -16.77 13.43
CA VAL A 62 -7.60 -16.47 14.24
C VAL A 62 -6.50 -17.50 13.99
N LYS A 63 -6.83 -18.79 14.07
CA LYS A 63 -5.90 -19.90 13.80
C LYS A 63 -5.26 -19.78 12.43
N SER A 64 -6.04 -19.40 11.40
CA SER A 64 -5.53 -19.19 10.04
C SER A 64 -4.53 -18.02 9.91
N LYS A 65 -4.54 -17.05 10.83
CA LYS A 65 -3.67 -15.85 10.82
C LYS A 65 -2.48 -15.95 11.77
N THR A 66 -2.44 -16.97 12.60
CA THR A 66 -1.35 -17.21 13.57
C THR A 66 -0.48 -18.40 13.20
N THR A 67 -0.70 -19.05 12.04
CA THR A 67 0.18 -20.14 11.59
C THR A 67 1.58 -19.64 11.25
N LYS A 68 2.56 -20.55 11.37
CA LYS A 68 3.95 -20.29 10.96
C LYS A 68 4.03 -19.90 9.48
N THR A 69 3.36 -20.66 8.62
CA THR A 69 3.29 -20.41 7.17
C THR A 69 2.72 -19.03 6.84
N PHE A 70 1.65 -18.61 7.51
CA PHE A 70 1.10 -17.27 7.32
C PHE A 70 2.09 -16.19 7.74
N THR A 71 2.81 -16.39 8.85
CA THR A 71 3.82 -15.46 9.34
C THR A 71 4.97 -15.31 8.36
N GLU A 72 5.50 -16.40 7.82
CA GLU A 72 6.58 -16.40 6.82
C GLU A 72 6.17 -15.61 5.57
N VAL A 73 5.00 -15.92 5.02
CA VAL A 73 4.45 -15.21 3.85
C VAL A 73 4.25 -13.72 4.16
N SER A 74 3.66 -13.40 5.31
CA SER A 74 3.45 -12.02 5.75
C SER A 74 4.76 -11.25 5.84
N ASN A 75 5.79 -11.84 6.42
CA ASN A 75 7.11 -11.23 6.59
C ASN A 75 7.79 -11.01 5.24
N LYS A 76 7.75 -12.00 4.32
CA LYS A 76 8.25 -11.86 2.94
C LYS A 76 7.65 -10.64 2.23
N TYR A 77 6.33 -10.46 2.29
CA TYR A 77 5.68 -9.29 1.67
C TYR A 77 6.00 -7.97 2.38
N ARG A 78 6.21 -7.97 3.71
CA ARG A 78 6.64 -6.76 4.44
C ARG A 78 8.06 -6.36 4.05
N GLU A 79 8.94 -7.33 3.89
CA GLU A 79 10.31 -7.10 3.45
C GLU A 79 10.37 -6.56 2.02
N MET A 80 9.64 -7.17 1.08
CA MET A 80 9.54 -6.63 -0.28
C MET A 80 9.05 -5.18 -0.31
N ARG A 81 8.05 -4.82 0.52
CA ARG A 81 7.60 -3.42 0.65
C ARG A 81 8.65 -2.49 1.25
N ARG A 82 9.41 -2.94 2.25
CA ARG A 82 10.52 -2.16 2.81
C ARG A 82 11.62 -1.92 1.79
N ASN A 83 11.83 -2.87 0.87
CA ASN A 83 12.86 -2.80 -0.16
C ASN A 83 12.46 -1.97 -1.38
N GLN A 84 11.17 -1.59 -1.54
CA GLN A 84 10.76 -0.68 -2.62
C GLN A 84 11.53 0.65 -2.56
N ILE A 85 11.91 1.16 -3.72
CA ILE A 85 12.59 2.45 -3.87
C ILE A 85 11.49 3.53 -3.92
N PRO A 86 11.44 4.48 -2.98
CA PRO A 86 10.44 5.54 -2.99
C PRO A 86 10.69 6.50 -4.14
N HIS A 87 9.61 7.06 -4.69
CA HIS A 87 9.71 8.17 -5.64
C HIS A 87 9.96 9.49 -4.90
N THR A 88 10.74 10.39 -5.51
CA THR A 88 11.08 11.73 -4.98
C THR A 88 10.21 12.84 -5.55
N THR A 89 9.34 12.51 -6.50
CA THR A 89 8.54 13.45 -7.29
C THR A 89 7.38 14.13 -6.54
N SER A 90 7.35 14.05 -5.21
CA SER A 90 6.24 14.56 -4.38
C SER A 90 4.89 14.04 -4.90
N ARG A 91 3.92 14.92 -5.20
CA ARG A 91 2.60 14.57 -5.77
C ARG A 91 2.63 14.41 -7.30
N LYS A 92 3.75 14.70 -7.95
CA LYS A 92 3.89 14.62 -9.41
C LYS A 92 4.07 13.15 -9.79
N GLY A 93 3.18 12.62 -10.63
CA GLY A 93 3.33 11.28 -11.19
C GLY A 93 4.45 11.20 -12.23
N MET A 94 4.90 9.99 -12.56
CA MET A 94 5.96 9.76 -13.56
C MET A 94 5.61 10.32 -14.94
N LEU A 95 4.32 10.31 -15.32
CA LEU A 95 3.88 10.89 -16.60
C LEU A 95 4.11 12.40 -16.66
N ARG A 96 3.72 13.12 -15.60
CA ARG A 96 3.95 14.57 -15.49
C ARG A 96 5.43 14.91 -15.38
N LEU A 97 6.21 14.06 -14.70
CA LEU A 97 7.66 14.21 -14.69
C LEU A 97 8.24 14.10 -16.10
N ALA A 98 7.78 13.13 -16.89
CA ALA A 98 8.21 12.97 -18.28
C ALA A 98 7.88 14.21 -19.12
N GLU A 99 6.65 14.74 -19.01
CA GLU A 99 6.24 15.96 -19.70
C GLU A 99 7.12 17.16 -19.35
N ASP A 100 7.46 17.34 -18.07
CA ASP A 100 8.33 18.43 -17.63
C ASP A 100 9.77 18.25 -18.14
N MET A 101 10.30 17.03 -18.13
CA MET A 101 11.60 16.74 -18.73
C MET A 101 11.61 17.06 -20.23
N VAL A 102 10.54 16.73 -20.97
CA VAL A 102 10.45 17.06 -22.41
C VAL A 102 10.50 18.57 -22.63
N LYS A 103 9.82 19.35 -21.78
CA LYS A 103 9.86 20.83 -21.83
C LYS A 103 11.27 21.37 -21.55
N GLU A 104 11.99 20.78 -20.59
CA GLU A 104 13.36 21.19 -20.24
C GLU A 104 14.37 20.86 -21.35
N TYR A 105 14.35 19.63 -21.89
CA TYR A 105 15.29 19.19 -22.93
C TYR A 105 14.97 19.75 -24.33
N LYS A 106 13.78 20.35 -24.52
CA LYS A 106 13.24 20.84 -25.81
C LYS A 106 13.22 19.80 -26.94
N ASP A 107 13.41 18.53 -26.60
CA ASP A 107 13.50 17.41 -27.53
C ASP A 107 12.93 16.14 -26.84
N PRO A 108 11.77 15.64 -27.29
CA PRO A 108 11.16 14.43 -26.73
C PRO A 108 12.02 13.17 -26.87
N SER A 109 12.85 13.08 -27.91
CA SER A 109 13.66 11.89 -28.18
C SER A 109 14.72 11.63 -27.10
N LYS A 110 15.08 12.67 -26.34
CA LYS A 110 16.07 12.60 -25.26
C LYS A 110 15.49 12.07 -23.95
N VAL A 111 14.17 12.00 -23.82
CA VAL A 111 13.46 11.58 -22.59
C VAL A 111 12.99 10.13 -22.73
N SER A 112 13.82 9.19 -22.25
CA SER A 112 13.45 7.77 -22.18
C SER A 112 12.72 7.45 -20.88
N ARG A 113 11.95 6.35 -20.87
CA ARG A 113 11.31 5.83 -19.66
C ARG A 113 12.32 5.55 -18.54
N SER A 114 13.50 5.04 -18.87
CA SER A 114 14.57 4.79 -17.90
C SER A 114 15.06 6.09 -17.26
N LYS A 115 15.29 7.16 -18.04
CA LYS A 115 15.70 8.47 -17.51
C LYS A 115 14.63 9.09 -16.62
N VAL A 116 13.36 9.00 -17.01
CA VAL A 116 12.23 9.47 -16.17
C VAL A 116 12.18 8.68 -14.86
N TRP A 117 12.40 7.37 -14.92
CA TRP A 117 12.44 6.54 -13.73
C TRP A 117 13.63 6.93 -12.82
N ILE A 118 14.84 7.11 -13.36
CA ILE A 118 16.01 7.57 -12.60
C ILE A 118 15.74 8.91 -11.92
N ALA A 119 15.29 9.91 -12.70
CA ALA A 119 14.96 11.24 -12.18
C ALA A 119 13.88 11.17 -11.09
N GLY A 120 12.91 10.27 -11.25
CA GLY A 120 11.84 10.09 -10.28
C GLY A 120 12.23 9.39 -8.98
N HIS A 121 13.41 8.78 -8.91
CA HIS A 121 13.94 8.07 -7.72
C HIS A 121 15.28 8.65 -7.24
N THR A 122 15.61 9.86 -7.69
CA THR A 122 16.82 10.60 -7.32
C THR A 122 16.41 11.90 -6.63
N HIS A 123 17.17 12.32 -5.63
CA HIS A 123 17.04 13.62 -4.98
C HIS A 123 17.50 14.74 -5.94
N ALA A 124 17.13 16.00 -5.64
CA ALA A 124 17.52 17.14 -6.45
C ALA A 124 19.05 17.37 -6.51
N ASP A 125 19.78 16.86 -5.51
CA ASP A 125 21.25 16.87 -5.45
C ASP A 125 21.91 15.74 -6.25
N GLY A 126 21.13 14.93 -6.97
CA GLY A 126 21.63 13.80 -7.77
C GLY A 126 21.86 12.52 -6.96
N ARG A 127 21.60 12.50 -5.65
CA ARG A 127 21.77 11.29 -4.83
C ARG A 127 20.58 10.35 -4.99
N LEU A 128 20.86 9.06 -5.08
CA LEU A 128 19.83 8.02 -5.06
C LEU A 128 19.17 7.95 -3.68
N VAL A 129 17.84 7.78 -3.65
CA VAL A 129 17.07 7.67 -2.39
C VAL A 129 17.52 6.47 -1.55
N LYS A 130 18.01 5.43 -2.22
CA LYS A 130 18.56 4.24 -1.58
C LYS A 130 19.89 3.88 -2.26
N PRO A 131 21.02 4.33 -1.70
CA PRO A 131 22.35 4.08 -2.27
C PRO A 131 22.66 2.60 -2.48
N GLN A 132 22.09 1.71 -1.66
CA GLN A 132 22.26 0.27 -1.78
C GLN A 132 21.69 -0.34 -3.08
N PHE A 133 20.91 0.42 -3.85
CA PHE A 133 20.38 -0.02 -5.15
C PHE A 133 21.04 0.70 -6.32
N ALA A 134 22.18 1.36 -6.10
CA ALA A 134 22.89 2.11 -7.15
C ALA A 134 23.24 1.25 -8.38
N GLU A 135 23.58 -0.02 -8.18
CA GLU A 135 23.95 -0.94 -9.27
C GLU A 135 22.75 -1.47 -10.07
N THR A 136 21.52 -1.29 -9.56
CA THR A 136 20.29 -1.74 -10.23
C THR A 136 19.70 -0.67 -11.15
N ILE A 137 20.27 0.54 -11.14
CA ILE A 137 19.74 1.76 -11.75
C ILE A 137 20.70 2.26 -12.83
#